data_AF-A0A7V9G4Q3-F1
#
_entry.id   AF-A0A7V9G4Q3-F1
#
_cell.length_a   1.000
_cell.length_b   1.000
_cell.length_c   1.000
_cell.angle_alpha   90.00
_cell.angle_beta   90.00
_cell.angle_gamma   90.00
#
_symmetry.space_group_name_H-M   'P 1'
#
loop_
_entity.id
_entity.type
_entity.pdbx_description
1 polymer ?
#
loop_
_entity_poly.entity_id
_entity_poly.type
_entity_poly.pdbx_seq_one_letter_code
_entity_poly.pdbx_strand_id
1 'polypeptide(L)'
;MSVRTRLALPMASVLALSATDAWAAELPEDAAALVAAYARNRHDLEAKAMADVAKEAETLAKSLRKIQDREAKANRADAAAAIRASLDELAAYAPAASAAPTPAKAKRTFAEFLTAVQVESSTYQNINGQVTTGVTRMSIDGTYAKIEQGLNVVAIVDGAHVIERTYRTTTHFGDLIKDLEGLPQGALVVMTLMNEIAPTLPEAIDKAFRTVGAGQGILNQGADLAYILIGCKGLRPGAAIELMSRDHVEYPPKKKR
;
A
#
# COMPACT_ATOMS: atom_id res chain seq x y z
N MET A 1 12.37 -18.96 40.47
CA MET A 1 12.18 -17.50 40.42
C MET A 1 12.60 -17.04 39.03
N SER A 2 11.85 -16.36 38.17
CA SER A 2 10.53 -15.73 38.21
C SER A 2 9.97 -15.79 36.78
N VAL A 3 8.75 -16.30 36.61
CA VAL A 3 7.99 -16.32 35.36
C VAL A 3 7.13 -15.05 35.34
N ARG A 4 7.58 -13.96 34.70
CA ARG A 4 6.74 -12.76 34.45
C ARG A 4 7.26 -11.96 33.25
N THR A 5 6.84 -12.27 32.02
CA THR A 5 6.75 -11.31 30.88
C THR A 5 6.20 -11.95 29.61
N ARG A 6 4.96 -12.45 29.63
CA ARG A 6 4.22 -12.75 28.39
C ARG A 6 2.74 -12.62 28.64
N LEU A 7 2.20 -11.40 28.60
CA LEU A 7 0.74 -11.13 28.52
C LEU A 7 0.40 -9.66 28.16
N ALA A 8 1.35 -8.81 27.77
CA ALA A 8 1.11 -7.37 27.61
C ALA A 8 0.42 -6.95 26.29
N LEU A 9 0.47 -7.75 25.22
CA LEU A 9 -0.10 -7.34 23.93
C LEU A 9 -1.64 -7.36 23.82
N PRO A 10 -2.39 -8.32 24.41
CA PRO A 10 -3.85 -8.26 24.31
C PRO A 10 -4.52 -7.26 25.27
N MET A 11 -3.83 -6.77 26.31
CA MET A 11 -4.41 -5.78 27.23
C MET A 11 -4.37 -4.34 26.69
N ALA A 12 -3.36 -3.97 25.90
CA ALA A 12 -3.25 -2.63 25.32
C ALA A 12 -4.43 -2.31 24.37
N SER A 13 -4.91 -3.32 23.63
CA SER A 13 -6.07 -3.20 22.74
C SER A 13 -7.39 -3.01 23.48
N VAL A 14 -7.52 -3.52 24.71
CA VAL A 14 -8.73 -3.41 25.53
C VAL A 14 -8.77 -2.08 26.29
N LEU A 15 -7.62 -1.57 26.76
CA LEU A 15 -7.53 -0.26 27.42
C LEU A 15 -7.76 0.93 26.46
N ALA A 16 -7.42 0.79 25.18
CA ALA A 16 -7.69 1.80 24.17
C ALA A 16 -9.20 1.97 23.86
N LEU A 17 -10.05 1.01 24.24
CA LEU A 17 -11.49 1.07 23.99
C LEU A 17 -12.28 1.92 25.01
N SER A 18 -11.68 2.31 26.14
CA SER A 18 -12.38 3.02 27.23
C SER A 18 -11.64 4.25 27.77
N ALA A 19 -10.54 4.67 27.15
CA ALA A 19 -9.80 5.85 27.59
C ALA A 19 -10.55 7.12 27.18
N THR A 20 -11.35 7.66 28.10
CA THR A 20 -11.84 9.05 28.03
C THR A 20 -10.66 10.03 28.11
N ASP A 21 -10.79 11.20 27.47
CA ASP A 21 -9.74 12.24 27.33
C ASP A 21 -8.98 12.59 28.63
N ALA A 22 -9.57 12.35 29.80
CA ALA A 22 -8.97 12.59 31.11
C ALA A 22 -7.71 11.76 31.41
N TRP A 23 -7.52 10.58 30.82
CA TRP A 23 -6.35 9.72 31.10
C TRP A 23 -5.17 9.92 30.12
N ALA A 24 -5.40 10.65 29.03
CA ALA A 24 -4.36 10.88 28.02
C ALA A 24 -3.20 11.75 28.55
N ALA A 25 -3.44 12.56 29.58
CA ALA A 25 -2.46 13.46 30.18
C ALA A 25 -1.42 12.75 31.08
N GLU A 26 -1.68 11.53 31.53
CA GLU A 26 -0.81 10.76 32.43
C GLU A 26 -0.02 9.66 31.71
N LEU A 27 -0.22 9.49 30.39
CA LEU A 27 0.52 8.52 29.60
C LEU A 27 1.96 8.98 29.40
N PRO A 28 2.95 8.07 29.55
CA PRO A 28 4.31 8.39 29.13
C PRO A 28 4.33 8.77 27.64
N GLU A 29 5.24 9.67 27.26
CA GLU A 29 5.23 10.39 25.98
C GLU A 29 5.24 9.44 24.76
N ASP A 30 5.85 8.27 24.91
CA ASP A 30 5.86 7.17 23.94
C ASP A 30 4.50 6.48 23.76
N ALA A 31 3.72 6.33 24.82
CA ALA A 31 2.37 5.79 24.78
C ALA A 31 1.34 6.79 24.20
N ALA A 32 1.49 8.09 24.53
CA ALA A 32 0.64 9.14 23.98
C ALA A 32 0.78 9.25 22.44
N ALA A 33 2.01 9.13 21.93
CA ALA A 33 2.27 9.11 20.48
C ALA A 33 1.63 7.91 19.78
N LEU A 34 1.64 6.72 20.41
CA LEU A 34 1.00 5.51 19.89
C LEU A 34 -0.53 5.62 19.86
N VAL A 35 -1.15 6.17 20.91
CA VAL A 35 -2.60 6.42 20.96
C VAL A 35 -3.01 7.42 19.87
N ALA A 36 -2.25 8.51 19.70
CA ALA A 36 -2.50 9.47 18.63
C ALA A 36 -2.35 8.87 17.23
N ALA A 37 -1.35 7.99 17.04
CA ALA A 37 -1.18 7.25 15.78
C ALA A 37 -2.34 6.28 15.51
N TYR A 38 -2.81 5.57 16.54
CA TYR A 38 -3.96 4.68 16.44
C TYR A 38 -5.25 5.44 16.10
N ALA A 39 -5.50 6.59 16.74
CA ALA A 39 -6.66 7.43 16.45
C ALA A 39 -6.66 7.92 14.99
N ARG A 40 -5.50 8.35 14.46
CA ARG A 40 -5.35 8.72 13.04
C ARG A 40 -5.60 7.54 12.11
N ASN A 41 -4.99 6.38 12.39
CA ASN A 41 -5.19 5.17 11.58
C ASN A 41 -6.65 4.73 11.57
N ARG A 42 -7.35 4.82 12.70
CA ARG A 42 -8.78 4.53 12.80
C ARG A 42 -9.60 5.48 11.95
N HIS A 43 -9.36 6.79 12.04
CA HIS A 43 -10.05 7.78 11.21
C HIS A 43 -9.81 7.56 9.70
N ASP A 44 -8.57 7.21 9.31
CA ASP A 44 -8.24 6.92 7.92
C ASP A 44 -8.95 5.66 7.40
N LEU A 45 -9.04 4.62 8.24
CA LEU A 45 -9.78 3.39 7.92
C LEU A 45 -11.29 3.64 7.81
N GLU A 46 -11.88 4.40 8.73
CA GLU A 46 -13.28 4.79 8.69
C GLU A 46 -13.57 5.64 7.43
N ALA A 47 -12.69 6.59 7.08
CA ALA A 47 -12.81 7.41 5.88
C ALA A 47 -12.72 6.58 4.59
N LYS A 48 -11.79 5.62 4.52
CA LYS A 48 -11.64 4.71 3.37
C LYS A 48 -12.87 3.81 3.21
N ALA A 49 -13.37 3.23 4.31
CA ALA A 49 -14.58 2.42 4.29
C ALA A 49 -15.79 3.23 3.80
N MET A 50 -15.93 4.49 4.23
CA MET A 50 -16.99 5.37 3.75
C MET A 50 -16.85 5.74 2.27
N ALA A 51 -15.62 5.91 1.78
CA ALA A 51 -15.36 6.16 0.35
C ALA A 51 -15.70 4.94 -0.52
N ASP A 52 -15.37 3.73 -0.07
CA ASP A 52 -15.73 2.48 -0.76
C ASP A 52 -17.25 2.29 -0.79
N VAL A 53 -17.94 2.52 0.33
CA VAL A 53 -19.42 2.51 0.40
C VAL A 53 -20.04 3.56 -0.53
N ALA A 54 -19.47 4.76 -0.62
CA ALA A 54 -19.95 5.79 -1.53
C ALA A 54 -19.80 5.39 -3.00
N LYS A 55 -18.70 4.72 -3.37
CA LYS A 55 -18.48 4.21 -4.74
C LYS A 55 -19.43 3.08 -5.10
N GLU A 56 -19.72 2.20 -4.15
CA GLU A 56 -20.73 1.15 -4.32
C GLU A 56 -22.13 1.75 -4.48
N ALA A 57 -22.48 2.74 -3.65
CA ALA A 57 -23.74 3.46 -3.75
C ALA A 57 -23.91 4.17 -5.11
N GLU A 58 -22.86 4.78 -5.66
CA GLU A 58 -22.88 5.38 -7.00
C GLU A 58 -23.10 4.33 -8.10
N THR A 59 -22.46 3.17 -7.98
CA THR A 59 -22.60 2.05 -8.92
C THR A 59 -24.01 1.47 -8.89
N LEU A 60 -24.58 1.33 -7.68
CA LEU A 60 -25.95 0.90 -7.46
C LEU A 60 -26.94 1.93 -8.06
N ALA A 61 -26.74 3.22 -7.81
CA ALA A 61 -27.58 4.29 -8.34
C ALA A 61 -27.59 4.32 -9.88
N LYS A 62 -26.43 4.13 -10.53
CA LYS A 62 -26.34 4.01 -12.00
C LYS A 62 -27.14 2.81 -12.52
N SER A 63 -27.10 1.70 -11.80
CA SER A 63 -27.85 0.49 -12.16
C SER A 63 -29.36 0.68 -11.99
N LEU A 64 -29.79 1.28 -10.89
CA LEU A 64 -31.20 1.59 -10.61
C LEU A 64 -31.79 2.58 -11.63
N ARG A 65 -31.05 3.63 -12.04
CA ARG A 65 -31.50 4.54 -13.10
C ARG A 65 -31.76 3.83 -14.42
N LYS A 66 -30.87 2.90 -14.83
CA LYS A 66 -31.09 2.09 -16.04
C LYS A 66 -32.35 1.22 -15.96
N ILE A 67 -32.63 0.66 -14.77
CA ILE A 67 -33.83 -0.14 -14.55
C ILE A 67 -35.07 0.77 -14.58
N GLN A 68 -35.02 1.93 -13.94
CA GLN A 68 -36.10 2.92 -13.96
C GLN A 68 -36.49 3.31 -15.39
N ASP A 69 -35.51 3.64 -16.24
CA ASP A 69 -35.73 3.99 -17.64
C ASP A 69 -36.37 2.85 -18.44
N ARG A 70 -35.98 1.61 -18.14
CA ARG A 70 -36.54 0.41 -18.77
C ARG A 70 -38.00 0.18 -18.36
N GLU A 71 -38.30 0.27 -17.07
CA GLU A 71 -39.67 0.06 -16.57
C GLU A 71 -40.61 1.20 -17.01
N ALA A 72 -40.10 2.44 -17.10
CA ALA A 72 -40.85 3.56 -17.67
C ALA A 72 -41.21 3.33 -19.14
N LYS A 73 -40.26 2.83 -19.96
CA LYS A 73 -40.54 2.45 -21.37
C LYS A 73 -41.51 1.29 -21.49
N ALA A 74 -41.59 0.43 -20.48
CA ALA A 74 -42.52 -0.70 -20.42
C ALA A 74 -43.91 -0.33 -19.85
N ASN A 75 -44.18 0.95 -19.59
CA ASN A 75 -45.43 1.44 -18.98
C ASN A 75 -45.74 0.84 -17.59
N ARG A 76 -44.71 0.43 -16.83
CA ARG A 76 -44.86 -0.05 -15.45
C ARG A 76 -44.64 1.07 -14.45
N ALA A 77 -45.63 1.96 -14.34
CA ALA A 77 -45.56 3.18 -13.53
C ALA A 77 -45.24 2.89 -12.05
N ASP A 78 -45.86 1.86 -11.45
CA ASP A 78 -45.65 1.51 -10.04
C ASP A 78 -44.22 1.04 -9.77
N ALA A 79 -43.65 0.25 -10.69
CA ALA A 79 -42.27 -0.22 -10.59
C ALA A 79 -41.26 0.93 -10.74
N ALA A 80 -41.50 1.85 -11.68
CA ALA A 80 -40.65 3.04 -11.87
C ALA A 80 -40.72 3.99 -10.67
N ALA A 81 -41.87 4.11 -10.01
CA ALA A 81 -42.05 4.91 -8.80
C ALA A 81 -41.30 4.30 -7.60
N ALA A 82 -41.39 2.97 -7.41
CA ALA A 82 -40.66 2.26 -6.35
C ALA A 82 -39.13 2.42 -6.50
N ILE A 83 -38.61 2.31 -7.73
CA ILE A 83 -37.16 2.49 -8.00
C ILE A 83 -36.71 3.93 -7.72
N ARG A 84 -37.57 4.92 -8.00
CA ARG A 84 -37.29 6.33 -7.69
C ARG A 84 -37.18 6.56 -6.19
N ALA A 85 -38.07 5.98 -5.39
CA ALA A 85 -37.99 6.07 -3.93
C ALA A 85 -36.67 5.48 -3.39
N SER A 86 -36.22 4.32 -3.91
CA SER A 86 -34.92 3.75 -3.54
C SER A 86 -33.72 4.62 -3.96
N LEU A 87 -33.82 5.34 -5.08
CA LEU A 87 -32.80 6.30 -5.51
C LEU A 87 -32.75 7.53 -4.58
N ASP A 88 -33.91 8.00 -4.11
CA ASP A 88 -34.00 9.13 -3.18
C ASP A 88 -33.45 8.75 -1.78
N GLU A 89 -33.71 7.52 -1.31
CA GLU A 89 -33.09 6.97 -0.10
C GLU A 89 -31.56 6.86 -0.23
N LEU A 90 -31.04 6.37 -1.36
CA LEU A 90 -29.60 6.34 -1.64
C LEU A 90 -28.98 7.74 -1.69
N ALA A 91 -29.70 8.73 -2.20
CA ALA A 91 -29.24 10.12 -2.23
C ALA A 91 -29.13 10.71 -0.81
N ALA A 92 -29.95 10.26 0.15
CA ALA A 92 -29.84 10.66 1.55
C ALA A 92 -28.58 10.12 2.25
N TYR A 93 -27.94 9.06 1.72
CA TYR A 93 -26.64 8.55 2.18
C TYR A 93 -25.44 9.29 1.56
N ALA A 94 -25.64 10.10 0.52
CA ALA A 94 -24.58 10.83 -0.17
C ALA A 94 -23.98 12.07 0.56
N PRO A 95 -24.62 12.77 1.52
CA PRO A 95 -24.11 14.06 1.98
C PRO A 95 -23.06 14.00 3.11
N ALA A 96 -22.67 12.83 3.63
CA ALA A 96 -21.60 12.76 4.64
C ALA A 96 -20.19 12.59 4.04
N ALA A 97 -20.07 12.11 2.81
CA ALA A 97 -18.77 11.80 2.20
C ALA A 97 -18.11 12.99 1.47
N SER A 98 -18.87 14.03 1.08
CA SER A 98 -18.32 15.17 0.31
C SER A 98 -18.03 16.43 1.14
N ALA A 99 -18.41 16.46 2.42
CA ALA A 99 -18.23 17.63 3.30
C ALA A 99 -17.15 17.44 4.39
N ALA A 100 -16.63 16.22 4.57
CA ALA A 100 -15.38 16.07 5.31
C ALA A 100 -14.28 16.66 4.41
N PRO A 101 -13.54 17.70 4.84
CA PRO A 101 -12.33 18.06 4.13
C PRO A 101 -11.48 16.79 4.16
N THR A 102 -11.24 16.16 3.02
CA THR A 102 -10.12 15.21 2.89
C THR A 102 -8.93 16.02 3.40
N PRO A 103 -8.39 15.74 4.60
CA PRO A 103 -7.25 16.51 5.05
C PRO A 103 -6.22 16.29 3.96
N ALA A 104 -5.76 17.36 3.33
CA ALA A 104 -4.65 17.28 2.40
C ALA A 104 -3.57 16.52 3.17
N LYS A 105 -3.38 15.24 2.85
CA LYS A 105 -2.53 14.36 3.65
C LYS A 105 -1.19 15.05 3.64
N ALA A 106 -0.74 15.47 4.82
CA ALA A 106 0.50 16.22 4.96
C ALA A 106 1.57 15.47 4.18
N LYS A 107 2.34 16.19 3.35
CA LYS A 107 3.39 15.60 2.54
C LYS A 107 4.28 14.76 3.45
N ARG A 108 4.22 13.44 3.29
CA ARG A 108 4.99 12.52 4.10
C ARG A 108 6.47 12.68 3.77
N THR A 109 7.28 12.89 4.79
CA THR A 109 8.73 12.92 4.62
C THR A 109 9.26 11.52 4.30
N PHE A 110 10.43 11.43 3.65
CA PHE A 110 11.06 10.14 3.40
C PHE A 110 11.36 9.39 4.72
N ALA A 111 11.74 10.10 5.79
CA ALA A 111 11.98 9.50 7.10
C ALA A 111 10.73 8.85 7.70
N GLU A 112 9.56 9.51 7.63
CA GLU A 112 8.28 8.95 8.07
C GLU A 112 7.82 7.79 7.19
N PHE A 113 8.21 7.77 5.93
CA PHE A 113 7.93 6.65 5.04
C PHE A 113 8.72 5.40 5.46
N LEU A 114 10.01 5.60 5.76
CA LEU A 114 10.90 4.54 6.20
C LEU A 114 10.46 3.83 7.49
N THR A 115 9.69 4.49 8.35
CA THR A 115 9.17 3.85 9.59
C THR A 115 7.93 3.00 9.37
N ALA A 116 7.24 3.17 8.24
CA ALA A 116 6.00 2.46 7.94
C ALA A 116 6.13 1.36 6.90
N VAL A 117 7.24 1.34 6.17
CA VAL A 117 7.52 0.30 5.19
C VAL A 117 8.06 -0.94 5.89
N GLN A 118 7.46 -2.09 5.63
CA GLN A 118 8.01 -3.40 5.97
C GLN A 118 8.06 -4.25 4.71
N VAL A 119 9.24 -4.75 4.37
CA VAL A 119 9.44 -5.60 3.19
C VAL A 119 10.32 -6.77 3.55
N GLU A 120 9.94 -7.94 3.07
CA GLU A 120 10.69 -9.18 3.21
C GLU A 120 10.74 -9.82 1.82
N SER A 121 11.93 -10.21 1.37
CA SER A 121 12.13 -10.93 0.12
C SER A 121 13.10 -12.07 0.38
N SER A 122 12.70 -13.28 0.01
CA SER A 122 13.51 -14.48 0.19
C SER A 122 13.48 -15.32 -1.06
N THR A 123 14.59 -15.95 -1.37
CA THR A 123 14.76 -16.91 -2.47
C THR A 123 15.06 -18.27 -1.88
N TYR A 124 14.29 -19.28 -2.28
CA TYR A 124 14.50 -20.66 -1.85
C TYR A 124 14.98 -21.52 -3.03
N GLN A 125 16.16 -22.12 -2.86
CA GLN A 125 16.63 -23.18 -3.73
C GLN A 125 16.10 -24.52 -3.22
N ASN A 126 15.59 -25.37 -4.11
CA ASN A 126 15.31 -26.76 -3.74
C ASN A 126 16.61 -27.57 -3.65
N ILE A 127 16.45 -28.81 -3.18
CA ILE A 127 17.50 -29.82 -3.00
C ILE A 127 18.26 -30.11 -4.31
N ASN A 128 17.66 -29.81 -5.47
CA ASN A 128 18.25 -30.01 -6.78
C ASN A 128 18.92 -28.74 -7.36
N GLY A 129 19.04 -27.67 -6.57
CA GLY A 129 19.62 -26.40 -7.02
C GLY A 129 18.73 -25.61 -7.98
N GLN A 130 17.46 -25.99 -8.14
CA GLN A 130 16.48 -25.21 -8.90
C GLN A 130 15.72 -24.26 -7.96
N VAL A 131 15.57 -23.01 -8.37
CA VAL A 131 14.82 -22.02 -7.58
C VAL A 131 13.36 -22.30 -7.67
N THR A 132 12.77 -22.63 -6.53
CA THR A 132 11.44 -23.27 -6.53
C THR A 132 10.36 -22.31 -6.12
N THR A 133 10.60 -21.38 -5.21
CA THR A 133 9.65 -20.29 -4.91
C THR A 133 10.37 -19.27 -4.04
N GLY A 134 10.20 -17.99 -4.31
CA GLY A 134 10.58 -16.90 -3.44
C GLY A 134 9.36 -16.44 -2.66
N VAL A 135 9.55 -16.12 -1.38
CA VAL A 135 8.50 -15.53 -0.56
C VAL A 135 8.80 -14.06 -0.43
N THR A 136 7.84 -13.26 -0.88
CA THR A 136 7.94 -11.81 -0.82
C THR A 136 6.71 -11.25 -0.12
N ARG A 137 6.91 -10.36 0.84
CA ARG A 137 5.88 -9.62 1.57
C ARG A 137 6.24 -8.15 1.56
N MET A 138 5.26 -7.30 1.27
CA MET A 138 5.39 -5.86 1.35
C MET A 138 4.18 -5.32 2.10
N SER A 139 4.40 -4.47 3.09
CA SER A 139 3.37 -3.64 3.68
C SER A 139 3.83 -2.20 3.84
N ILE A 140 2.87 -1.30 3.71
CA ILE A 140 3.05 0.13 3.96
C ILE A 140 1.92 0.55 4.89
N ASP A 141 2.28 1.16 6.02
CA ASP A 141 1.33 1.51 7.09
C ASP A 141 0.52 0.30 7.57
N GLY A 142 1.14 -0.88 7.58
CA GLY A 142 0.49 -2.14 7.97
C GLY A 142 -0.47 -2.72 6.93
N THR A 143 -0.70 -2.06 5.80
CA THR A 143 -1.50 -2.58 4.69
C THR A 143 -0.62 -3.39 3.76
N TYR A 144 -0.97 -4.66 3.53
CA TYR A 144 -0.22 -5.54 2.65
C TYR A 144 -0.53 -5.28 1.17
N ALA A 145 0.51 -5.13 0.37
CA ALA A 145 0.39 -5.06 -1.08
C ALA A 145 0.14 -6.45 -1.67
N LYS A 146 -0.59 -6.52 -2.78
CA LYS A 146 -0.70 -7.77 -3.54
C LYS A 146 0.64 -8.08 -4.21
N ILE A 147 1.21 -9.26 -3.90
CA ILE A 147 2.50 -9.69 -4.45
C ILE A 147 2.29 -10.82 -5.45
N GLU A 148 2.91 -10.67 -6.62
CA GLU A 148 2.92 -11.66 -7.70
C GLU A 148 4.36 -11.86 -8.23
N GLN A 149 4.52 -12.85 -9.12
CA GLN A 149 5.80 -13.12 -9.78
C GLN A 149 6.25 -11.93 -10.64
N GLY A 150 7.50 -11.50 -10.44
CA GLY A 150 8.13 -10.37 -11.12
C GLY A 150 8.59 -9.28 -10.15
N LEU A 151 8.73 -8.06 -10.66
CA LEU A 151 9.05 -6.89 -9.87
C LEU A 151 7.76 -6.22 -9.37
N ASN A 152 7.53 -6.27 -8.07
CA ASN A 152 6.39 -5.64 -7.41
C ASN A 152 6.77 -4.22 -7.02
N VAL A 153 5.98 -3.24 -7.45
CA VAL A 153 6.25 -1.81 -7.21
C VAL A 153 5.03 -1.17 -6.58
N VAL A 154 5.27 -0.44 -5.50
CA VAL A 154 4.31 0.46 -4.89
C VAL A 154 4.89 1.86 -4.89
N ALA A 155 4.15 2.83 -5.41
CA ALA A 155 4.52 4.24 -5.37
C ALA A 155 3.42 5.07 -4.71
N ILE A 156 3.83 6.01 -3.88
CA ILE A 156 2.95 6.85 -3.08
C ILE A 156 3.25 8.33 -3.35
N VAL A 157 2.20 9.08 -3.64
CA VAL A 157 2.24 10.54 -3.79
C VAL A 157 1.19 11.11 -2.86
N ASP A 158 1.58 12.06 -2.00
CA ASP A 158 0.69 12.70 -1.03
C ASP A 158 -0.16 11.70 -0.22
N GLY A 159 0.45 10.57 0.18
CA GLY A 159 -0.21 9.54 0.98
C GLY A 159 -1.25 8.69 0.24
N ALA A 160 -1.31 8.76 -1.09
CA ALA A 160 -2.15 7.91 -1.95
C ALA A 160 -1.28 6.98 -2.82
N HIS A 161 -1.71 5.72 -2.97
CA HIS A 161 -1.07 4.78 -3.88
C HIS A 161 -1.36 5.22 -5.33
N VAL A 162 -0.31 5.62 -6.05
CA VAL A 162 -0.40 5.97 -7.48
C VAL A 162 0.05 4.82 -8.37
N ILE A 163 0.87 3.92 -7.84
CA ILE A 163 1.23 2.65 -8.46
C ILE A 163 1.11 1.57 -7.39
N GLU A 164 0.43 0.47 -7.71
CA GLU A 164 0.47 -0.79 -6.97
C GLU A 164 0.34 -1.90 -8.03
N ARG A 165 1.48 -2.34 -8.57
CA ARG A 165 1.52 -3.21 -9.74
C ARG A 165 2.73 -4.13 -9.72
N THR A 166 2.55 -5.32 -10.29
CA THR A 166 3.64 -6.26 -10.58
C THR A 166 3.99 -6.18 -12.06
N TYR A 167 5.29 -6.05 -12.34
CA TYR A 167 5.84 -6.05 -13.69
C TYR A 167 6.61 -7.33 -13.89
N ARG A 168 6.15 -8.17 -14.81
CA ARG A 168 7.00 -9.26 -15.32
C ARG A 168 8.13 -8.64 -16.11
N THR A 169 9.32 -8.79 -15.58
CA THR A 169 10.57 -8.33 -16.16
C THR A 169 10.96 -9.19 -17.35
N THR A 170 10.03 -9.68 -18.16
CA THR A 170 10.31 -10.40 -19.42
C THR A 170 9.41 -9.85 -20.51
N THR A 171 8.23 -9.34 -20.13
CA THR A 171 7.20 -8.86 -21.05
C THR A 171 6.76 -7.41 -20.81
N HIS A 172 7.01 -6.82 -19.63
CA HIS A 172 6.39 -5.55 -19.21
C HIS A 172 7.38 -4.45 -18.79
N PHE A 173 8.60 -4.45 -19.32
CA PHE A 173 9.59 -3.41 -18.97
C PHE A 173 9.24 -2.01 -19.45
N GLY A 174 8.61 -1.88 -20.62
CA GLY A 174 8.22 -0.56 -21.15
C GLY A 174 7.24 0.15 -20.21
N ASP A 175 6.27 -0.58 -19.67
CA ASP A 175 5.30 -0.07 -18.69
C ASP A 175 6.00 0.37 -17.40
N LEU A 176 6.92 -0.44 -16.88
CA LEU A 176 7.68 -0.11 -15.67
C LEU A 176 8.49 1.18 -15.84
N ILE A 177 9.21 1.32 -16.95
CA ILE A 177 10.00 2.52 -17.24
C ILE A 177 9.08 3.73 -17.33
N LYS A 178 8.00 3.63 -18.10
CA LYS A 178 7.02 4.72 -18.27
C LYS A 178 6.41 5.15 -16.94
N ASP A 179 6.01 4.20 -16.11
CA ASP A 179 5.38 4.47 -14.82
C ASP A 179 6.37 5.15 -13.87
N LEU A 180 7.61 4.66 -13.78
CA LEU A 180 8.65 5.29 -12.95
C LEU A 180 9.08 6.67 -13.46
N GLU A 181 9.20 6.86 -14.77
CA GLU A 181 9.53 8.15 -15.38
C GLU A 181 8.41 9.18 -15.15
N GLY A 182 7.16 8.74 -15.22
CA GLY A 182 5.96 9.56 -15.01
C GLY A 182 5.69 9.95 -13.56
N LEU A 183 6.37 9.36 -12.58
CA LEU A 183 6.21 9.74 -11.17
C LEU A 183 6.62 11.20 -10.92
N PRO A 184 5.82 11.97 -10.17
CA PRO A 184 6.18 13.33 -9.78
C PRO A 184 7.37 13.33 -8.81
N GLN A 185 8.13 14.43 -8.78
CA GLN A 185 9.22 14.62 -7.83
C GLN A 185 8.71 14.48 -6.38
N GLY A 186 9.47 13.77 -5.54
CA GLY A 186 9.08 13.48 -4.17
C GLY A 186 8.19 12.25 -3.99
N ALA A 187 7.77 11.57 -5.07
CA ALA A 187 7.03 10.31 -4.97
C ALA A 187 7.85 9.25 -4.25
N LEU A 188 7.28 8.63 -3.22
CA LEU A 188 7.89 7.57 -2.43
C LEU A 188 7.71 6.25 -3.15
N VAL A 189 8.75 5.42 -3.24
CA VAL A 189 8.70 4.18 -4.03
C VAL A 189 9.29 3.01 -3.24
N VAL A 190 8.59 1.88 -3.26
CA VAL A 190 9.07 0.60 -2.74
C VAL A 190 9.00 -0.42 -3.87
N MET A 191 10.09 -1.15 -4.07
CA MET A 191 10.17 -2.23 -5.03
C MET A 191 10.66 -3.50 -4.35
N THR A 192 10.14 -4.64 -4.80
CA THR A 192 10.65 -5.94 -4.39
C THR A 192 10.52 -6.96 -5.50
N LEU A 193 11.49 -7.86 -5.60
CA LEU A 193 11.51 -8.92 -6.59
C LEU A 193 10.91 -10.22 -6.03
N MET A 194 10.15 -10.94 -6.86
CA MET A 194 9.70 -12.30 -6.60
C MET A 194 9.97 -13.18 -7.82
N ASN A 195 10.89 -14.15 -7.68
CA ASN A 195 11.25 -15.23 -8.62
C ASN A 195 11.86 -14.82 -9.97
N GLU A 196 11.35 -13.79 -10.62
CA GLU A 196 11.61 -13.56 -12.04
C GLU A 196 12.29 -12.21 -12.26
N ILE A 197 13.52 -12.27 -12.78
CA ILE A 197 14.25 -11.17 -13.40
C ILE A 197 14.61 -11.60 -14.84
N ALA A 198 14.55 -10.69 -15.83
CA ALA A 198 15.10 -11.05 -17.14
C ALA A 198 16.60 -11.36 -17.02
N PRO A 199 17.11 -12.32 -17.82
CA PRO A 199 18.55 -12.55 -17.91
C PRO A 199 19.31 -11.31 -18.40
N THR A 200 18.66 -10.46 -19.20
CA THR A 200 19.21 -9.20 -19.68
C THR A 200 18.19 -8.08 -19.48
N LEU A 201 18.63 -7.03 -18.80
CA LEU A 201 17.84 -5.84 -18.57
C LEU A 201 18.28 -4.72 -19.50
N PRO A 202 17.35 -3.97 -20.12
CA PRO A 202 17.71 -2.84 -20.97
C PRO A 202 18.31 -1.72 -20.12
N GLU A 203 19.34 -1.02 -20.61
CA GLU A 203 19.97 0.09 -19.88
C GLU A 203 18.98 1.19 -19.45
N ALA A 204 17.88 1.36 -20.19
CA ALA A 204 16.80 2.27 -19.85
C ALA A 204 16.18 1.99 -18.47
N ILE A 205 16.19 0.74 -17.99
CA ILE A 205 15.69 0.42 -16.66
C ILE A 205 16.60 0.92 -15.55
N ASP A 206 17.93 0.84 -15.74
CA ASP A 206 18.90 1.37 -14.78
C ASP A 206 18.70 2.88 -14.66
N LYS A 207 18.52 3.57 -15.79
CA LYS A 207 18.19 5.00 -15.81
C LYS A 207 16.90 5.29 -15.05
N ALA A 208 15.83 4.52 -15.26
CA ALA A 208 14.57 4.68 -14.53
C ALA A 208 14.74 4.48 -13.02
N PHE A 209 15.47 3.44 -12.60
CA PHE A 209 15.75 3.12 -11.20
C PHE A 209 16.59 4.22 -10.52
N ARG A 210 17.59 4.77 -11.22
CA ARG A 210 18.38 5.90 -10.75
C ARG A 210 17.52 7.13 -10.44
N THR A 211 16.38 7.32 -11.13
CA THR A 211 15.49 8.45 -10.84
C THR A 211 14.81 8.36 -9.47
N VAL A 212 14.73 7.18 -8.86
CA VAL A 212 14.20 6.98 -7.50
C VAL A 212 15.31 6.78 -6.46
N GLY A 213 16.57 7.02 -6.86
CA GLY A 213 17.73 6.97 -5.98
C GLY A 213 18.46 5.63 -5.95
N ALA A 214 18.13 4.66 -6.82
CA ALA A 214 18.89 3.41 -6.90
C ALA A 214 20.39 3.68 -7.15
N GLY A 215 21.27 2.90 -6.52
CA GLY A 215 22.71 3.02 -6.72
C GLY A 215 23.19 2.06 -7.80
N GLN A 216 23.03 0.78 -7.50
CA GLN A 216 23.47 -0.33 -8.35
C GLN A 216 22.35 -0.85 -9.24
N GLY A 217 21.11 -0.83 -8.75
CA GLY A 217 19.98 -1.45 -9.40
C GLY A 217 20.09 -2.97 -9.45
N ILE A 218 19.20 -3.56 -10.23
CA ILE A 218 19.19 -5.00 -10.52
C ILE A 218 19.91 -5.36 -11.83
N LEU A 219 20.58 -4.39 -12.46
CA LEU A 219 21.31 -4.61 -13.71
C LEU A 219 22.46 -5.61 -13.46
N ASN A 220 22.60 -6.60 -14.34
CA ASN A 220 23.62 -7.66 -14.26
C ASN A 220 23.54 -8.55 -13.01
N GLN A 221 22.43 -8.52 -12.28
CA GLN A 221 22.19 -9.49 -11.23
C GLN A 221 21.69 -10.79 -11.87
N GLY A 222 22.25 -11.92 -11.46
CA GLY A 222 21.83 -13.23 -11.96
C GLY A 222 20.38 -13.52 -11.61
N ALA A 223 19.83 -14.58 -12.22
CA ALA A 223 18.63 -15.21 -11.68
C ALA A 223 18.89 -15.55 -10.20
N ASP A 224 17.86 -15.47 -9.35
CA ASP A 224 17.90 -15.85 -7.93
C ASP A 224 18.41 -14.75 -6.97
N LEU A 225 17.90 -13.54 -7.16
CA LEU A 225 18.15 -12.43 -6.24
C LEU A 225 16.90 -12.12 -5.40
N ALA A 226 17.08 -12.06 -4.08
CA ALA A 226 16.19 -11.35 -3.20
C ALA A 226 16.56 -9.86 -3.22
N TYR A 227 15.61 -9.00 -3.59
CA TYR A 227 15.85 -7.58 -3.82
C TYR A 227 14.77 -6.72 -3.21
N ILE A 228 15.21 -5.65 -2.53
CA ILE A 228 14.37 -4.58 -1.99
C ILE A 228 14.99 -3.25 -2.37
N LEU A 229 14.17 -2.34 -2.90
CA LEU A 229 14.52 -0.93 -3.04
C LEU A 229 13.47 -0.07 -2.36
N ILE A 230 13.90 0.87 -1.52
CA ILE A 230 13.06 1.89 -0.91
C ILE A 230 13.68 3.25 -1.23
N GLY A 231 13.00 4.00 -2.09
CA GLY A 231 13.51 5.22 -2.68
C GLY A 231 12.48 6.32 -2.76
N CYS A 232 12.88 7.41 -3.38
CA CYS A 232 12.04 8.56 -3.62
C CYS A 232 12.45 9.23 -4.93
N LYS A 233 11.47 9.59 -5.74
CA LYS A 233 11.69 10.25 -7.03
C LYS A 233 12.43 11.57 -6.83
N GLY A 234 13.57 11.71 -7.50
CA GLY A 234 14.46 12.87 -7.38
C GLY A 234 15.61 12.69 -6.40
N LEU A 235 15.68 11.57 -5.67
CA LEU A 235 16.87 11.23 -4.90
C LEU A 235 18.08 11.09 -5.82
N ARG A 236 19.24 11.52 -5.31
CA ARG A 236 20.52 11.25 -5.98
C ARG A 236 20.71 9.74 -6.11
N PRO A 237 21.26 9.23 -7.23
CA PRO A 237 21.60 7.82 -7.35
C PRO A 237 22.46 7.34 -6.18
N GLY A 238 22.10 6.19 -5.60
CA GLY A 238 22.73 5.62 -4.41
C GLY A 238 22.21 6.14 -3.06
N ALA A 239 21.22 7.05 -3.06
CA ALA A 239 20.60 7.53 -1.82
C ALA A 239 19.36 6.73 -1.39
N ALA A 240 18.83 5.85 -2.25
CA ALA A 240 17.81 4.90 -1.86
C ALA A 240 18.38 3.81 -0.94
N ILE A 241 17.51 3.21 -0.12
CA ILE A 241 17.84 1.97 0.59
C ILE A 241 17.73 0.84 -0.42
N GLU A 242 18.85 0.19 -0.69
CA GLU A 242 18.93 -0.91 -1.65
C GLU A 242 19.52 -2.12 -0.94
N LEU A 243 18.73 -3.19 -0.84
CA LEU A 243 19.13 -4.44 -0.19
C LEU A 243 19.06 -5.56 -1.22
N MET A 244 20.12 -6.33 -1.30
CA MET A 244 20.23 -7.45 -2.22
C MET A 244 20.96 -8.63 -1.57
N SER A 245 20.45 -9.84 -1.77
CA SER A 245 21.04 -11.09 -1.28
C SER A 245 20.61 -12.25 -2.16
N ARG A 246 21.35 -13.35 -2.14
CA ARG A 246 20.96 -14.61 -2.80
C ARG A 246 19.97 -15.44 -2.01
N ASP A 247 19.77 -15.12 -0.73
CA ASP A 247 18.95 -15.92 0.17
C ASP A 247 17.77 -15.11 0.71
N HIS A 248 18.05 -14.01 1.39
CA HIS A 248 17.05 -13.25 2.13
C HIS A 248 17.49 -11.81 2.35
N VAL A 249 16.56 -10.88 2.18
CA VAL A 249 16.65 -9.49 2.62
C VAL A 249 15.35 -9.07 3.27
N GLU A 250 15.46 -8.22 4.29
CA GLU A 250 14.30 -7.62 4.94
C GLU A 250 14.59 -6.18 5.35
N TYR A 251 13.53 -5.38 5.40
CA TYR A 251 13.54 -4.01 5.89
C TYR A 251 12.33 -3.76 6.79
N PRO A 252 12.50 -3.11 7.96
CA PRO A 252 13.79 -2.84 8.61
C PRO A 252 14.48 -4.16 9.02
N PRO A 253 15.82 -4.20 9.11
CA PRO A 253 16.54 -5.42 9.47
C PRO A 253 16.23 -5.83 10.91
N LYS A 254 15.91 -7.11 11.16
CA LYS A 254 15.79 -7.62 12.53
C LYS A 254 17.16 -7.60 13.19
N LYS A 255 17.21 -7.15 14.45
CA LYS A 255 18.40 -7.30 15.28
C LYS A 255 18.72 -8.79 15.40
N LYS A 256 19.90 -9.21 14.92
CA LYS A 256 20.44 -10.56 15.22
C LYS A 256 20.47 -10.69 16.74
N ARG A 257 19.68 -11.62 17.26
CA ARG A 257 19.65 -11.95 18.70
C ARG A 257 20.84 -12.81 19.06
#